data_AF-A0A1E4T4A1-F1
#
_entry.id   AF-A0A1E4T4A1-F1
#
_cell.length_a   1.000
_cell.length_b   1.000
_cell.length_c   1.000
_cell.angle_alpha   90.00
_cell.angle_beta   90.00
_cell.angle_gamma   90.00
#
_symmetry.space_group_name_H-M   'P 1'
#
loop_
_entity.id
_entity.type
_entity.pdbx_description
1 polymer ?
#
loop_
_entity_poly.entity_id
_entity_poly.type
_entity_poly.pdbx_seq_one_letter_code
_entity_poly.pdbx_strand_id
1 'polypeptide(L)'
;IGKRFGHELAPRYKQQKKKQKGRVTVRTGGSDKGTTLQFGTYGARLKTEGLRITGGQLKAADAVLVRLVKKESGKYWKRLCTNIAVCVKGNATRMGKGKGGFDHWTARVPTGKVAFEVEGMHEQSAKEALKRTCAKLPGVWEFISKDAAPRLGLKAIKPSPEPVNYLEELQKNPTKKYANYLKSKTSEYKDFTGR
;
A
#
# COMPACT_ATOMS: atom_id res chain seq x y z
N ILE A 1 -19.30 8.49 3.78
CA ILE A 1 -19.04 7.46 4.82
C ILE A 1 -17.54 7.41 5.10
N GLY A 2 -17.07 8.08 6.16
CA GLY A 2 -15.66 8.05 6.55
C GLY A 2 -15.30 6.69 7.16
N LYS A 3 -14.49 5.88 6.47
CA LYS A 3 -14.00 4.60 7.02
C LYS A 3 -13.13 4.91 8.24
N ARG A 4 -13.59 4.52 9.43
CA ARG A 4 -12.82 4.62 10.68
C ARG A 4 -11.75 3.53 10.69
N PHE A 5 -10.51 3.90 10.34
CA PHE A 5 -9.35 3.02 10.48
C PHE A 5 -8.97 2.94 11.97
N GLY A 6 -9.40 1.88 12.66
CA GLY A 6 -9.06 1.65 14.08
C GLY A 6 -8.19 0.40 14.33
N HIS A 7 -7.96 -0.42 13.31
CA HIS A 7 -7.25 -1.71 13.42
C HIS A 7 -6.09 -1.85 12.43
N GLU A 8 -5.61 -0.74 11.87
CA GLU A 8 -4.55 -0.70 10.86
C GLU A 8 -3.18 -1.12 11.40
N LEU A 9 -2.91 -0.91 12.70
CA LEU A 9 -1.67 -1.34 13.36
C LEU A 9 -1.78 -2.74 13.99
N ALA A 10 -3.00 -3.26 14.12
CA ALA A 10 -3.31 -4.54 14.77
C ALA A 10 -4.49 -5.23 14.06
N PRO A 11 -4.26 -5.84 12.89
CA PRO A 11 -5.31 -6.49 12.12
C PRO A 11 -5.90 -7.70 12.87
N ARG A 12 -7.24 -7.81 12.86
CA ARG A 12 -7.98 -8.88 13.54
C ARG A 12 -8.29 -10.04 12.61
N TYR A 13 -7.28 -10.83 12.26
CA TYR A 13 -7.48 -12.06 11.49
C TYR A 13 -8.14 -13.14 12.36
N LYS A 14 -9.22 -13.77 11.88
CA LYS A 14 -9.89 -14.88 12.57
C LYS A 14 -8.93 -16.06 12.84
N GLN A 15 -8.15 -16.43 11.83
CA GLN A 15 -7.11 -17.46 11.95
C GLN A 15 -5.74 -16.81 11.94
N GLN A 16 -5.10 -16.72 13.10
CA GLN A 16 -3.73 -16.21 13.21
C GLN A 16 -2.73 -17.30 12.83
N LYS A 17 -1.88 -17.03 11.83
CA LYS A 17 -0.87 -17.97 11.33
C LYS A 17 0.49 -17.30 11.24
N LYS A 18 1.57 -18.04 11.54
CA LYS A 18 2.95 -17.57 11.39
C LYS A 18 3.25 -17.33 9.90
N LYS A 19 3.71 -16.13 9.52
CA LYS A 19 4.00 -15.79 8.10
C LYS A 19 5.48 -15.91 7.77
N GLN A 20 5.83 -16.38 6.58
CA GLN A 20 7.22 -16.40 6.10
C GLN A 20 7.77 -14.95 5.93
N LYS A 21 9.09 -14.79 5.98
CA LYS A 21 9.74 -13.48 5.93
C LYS A 21 9.43 -12.73 4.62
N GLY A 22 9.45 -13.41 3.47
CA GLY A 22 9.30 -12.80 2.13
C GLY A 22 10.33 -11.70 1.84
N ARG A 23 10.06 -10.87 0.84
CA ARG A 23 10.85 -9.66 0.48
C ARG A 23 9.92 -8.48 0.25
N VAL A 24 10.46 -7.26 0.35
CA VAL A 24 9.71 -6.06 -0.05
C VAL A 24 9.66 -6.05 -1.57
N THR A 25 8.47 -5.81 -2.14
CA THR A 25 8.28 -5.82 -3.58
C THR A 25 8.92 -4.58 -4.21
N VAL A 26 9.87 -4.79 -5.11
CA VAL A 26 10.29 -3.77 -6.08
C VAL A 26 9.32 -3.84 -7.26
N ARG A 27 8.64 -2.73 -7.55
CA ARG A 27 7.54 -2.69 -8.53
C ARG A 27 8.07 -2.42 -9.93
N THR A 28 8.73 -3.41 -10.53
CA THR A 28 9.37 -3.28 -11.86
C THR A 28 8.37 -2.95 -12.97
N GLY A 29 7.12 -3.45 -12.89
CA GLY A 29 6.06 -3.16 -13.86
C GLY A 29 5.41 -1.78 -13.70
N GLY A 30 6.06 -0.81 -13.06
CA GLY A 30 5.57 0.58 -13.01
C GLY A 30 4.30 0.81 -12.19
N SER A 31 4.04 0.02 -11.14
CA SER A 31 2.80 0.15 -10.36
C SER A 31 2.74 1.45 -9.53
N ASP A 32 1.83 2.34 -9.93
CA ASP A 32 1.47 3.61 -9.30
C ASP A 32 0.55 3.48 -8.06
N LYS A 33 0.00 2.28 -7.82
CA LYS A 33 -1.00 2.03 -6.77
C LYS A 33 -0.52 2.47 -5.38
N GLY A 34 -1.17 3.50 -4.84
CA GLY A 34 -0.87 4.06 -3.52
C GLY A 34 0.37 4.95 -3.48
N THR A 35 0.83 5.45 -4.64
CA THR A 35 1.91 6.46 -4.73
C THR A 35 1.39 7.90 -4.83
N THR A 36 0.10 8.06 -5.10
CA THR A 36 -0.64 9.33 -5.14
C THR A 36 -1.51 9.51 -3.89
N LEU A 37 -1.82 10.78 -3.60
CA LEU A 37 -2.79 11.15 -2.56
C LEU A 37 -4.21 10.77 -2.99
N GLN A 38 -5.05 10.39 -2.04
CA GLN A 38 -6.43 9.99 -2.32
C GLN A 38 -7.47 10.67 -1.43
N PHE A 39 -7.11 11.00 -0.19
CA PHE A 39 -8.02 11.59 0.79
C PHE A 39 -7.62 13.03 1.12
N GLY A 40 -6.38 13.24 1.54
CA GLY A 40 -5.88 14.55 1.98
C GLY A 40 -5.30 15.43 0.87
N THR A 41 -4.97 16.67 1.24
CA THR A 41 -4.34 17.68 0.37
C THR A 41 -2.82 17.52 0.31
N TYR A 42 -2.22 17.13 1.44
CA TYR A 42 -0.79 16.91 1.58
C TYR A 42 -0.50 15.52 2.14
N GLY A 43 0.70 15.00 1.92
CA GLY A 43 1.11 13.74 2.52
C GLY A 43 2.59 13.48 2.46
N ALA A 44 2.97 12.31 2.98
CA ALA A 44 4.35 11.84 2.98
C ALA A 44 4.46 10.49 2.28
N ARG A 45 5.36 10.40 1.30
CA ARG A 45 5.66 9.16 0.57
C ARG A 45 7.11 8.73 0.75
N LEU A 46 7.36 7.43 0.59
CA LEU A 46 8.70 6.88 0.70
C LEU A 46 9.56 7.29 -0.51
N LYS A 47 10.72 7.92 -0.26
CA LYS A 47 11.67 8.36 -1.29
C LYS A 47 12.74 7.31 -1.60
N THR A 48 13.15 6.54 -0.59
CA THR A 48 14.19 5.51 -0.70
C THR A 48 13.70 4.19 -1.28
N GLU A 49 14.61 3.23 -1.41
CA GLU A 49 14.30 1.82 -1.64
C GLU A 49 13.23 1.29 -0.67
N GLY A 50 12.51 0.27 -1.14
CA GLY A 50 11.43 -0.33 -0.40
C GLY A 50 11.91 -0.96 0.90
N LEU A 51 11.21 -0.66 1.99
CA LEU A 51 11.59 -1.09 3.34
C LEU A 51 10.41 -1.72 4.10
N ARG A 52 10.70 -2.21 5.30
CA ARG A 52 9.69 -2.71 6.24
C ARG A 52 9.50 -1.68 7.35
N ILE A 53 8.25 -1.41 7.69
CA ILE A 53 7.92 -0.57 8.83
C ILE A 53 7.16 -1.41 9.85
N THR A 54 7.57 -1.31 11.11
CA THR A 54 6.89 -2.01 12.21
C THR A 54 5.67 -1.22 12.68
N GLY A 55 4.71 -1.90 13.30
CA GLY A 55 3.54 -1.26 13.90
C GLY A 55 3.93 -0.26 14.99
N GLY A 56 4.98 -0.54 15.76
CA GLY A 56 5.51 0.38 16.78
C GLY A 56 6.04 1.69 16.19
N GLN A 57 6.81 1.63 15.10
CA GLN A 57 7.30 2.83 14.40
C GLN A 57 6.15 3.65 13.82
N LEU A 58 5.16 3.01 13.18
CA LEU A 58 3.98 3.71 12.68
C LEU A 58 3.17 4.33 13.82
N LYS A 59 3.04 3.66 14.97
CA LYS A 59 2.37 4.21 16.16
C LYS A 59 3.09 5.45 16.71
N ALA A 60 4.41 5.41 16.78
CA ALA A 60 5.22 6.54 17.22
C ALA A 60 5.10 7.75 16.27
N ALA A 61 5.11 7.50 14.96
CA ALA A 61 4.87 8.54 13.96
C ALA A 61 3.44 9.09 14.06
N ASP A 62 2.43 8.23 14.17
CA ASP A 62 1.02 8.61 14.29
C ASP A 62 0.77 9.51 15.51
N ALA A 63 1.37 9.19 16.67
CA ALA A 63 1.25 10.01 17.87
C ALA A 63 1.77 11.45 17.66
N VAL A 64 2.88 11.61 16.92
CA VAL A 64 3.42 12.93 16.57
C VAL A 64 2.47 13.65 15.61
N LEU A 65 1.99 12.96 14.57
CA LEU A 65 1.10 13.53 13.57
C LEU A 65 -0.21 14.01 14.20
N VAL A 66 -0.84 13.19 15.04
CA VAL A 66 -2.08 13.52 15.76
C VAL A 66 -1.92 14.79 16.59
N ARG A 67 -0.81 14.94 17.32
CA ARG A 67 -0.56 16.13 18.13
C ARG A 67 -0.49 17.40 17.28
N LEU A 68 0.16 17.34 16.13
CA LEU A 68 0.37 18.49 15.25
C LEU A 68 -0.90 18.84 14.47
N VAL A 69 -1.60 17.83 13.95
CA VAL A 69 -2.86 18.01 13.22
C VAL A 69 -3.97 18.53 14.15
N LYS A 70 -4.06 18.02 15.39
CA LYS A 70 -5.04 18.48 16.37
C LYS A 70 -4.86 19.96 16.74
N LYS A 71 -3.62 20.47 16.72
CA LYS A 71 -3.33 21.88 16.98
C LYS A 71 -3.99 22.81 15.95
N GLU A 72 -4.10 22.36 14.70
CA GLU A 72 -4.67 23.14 13.58
C GLU A 72 -6.09 22.69 13.20
N SER A 73 -6.73 21.83 14.01
CA SER A 73 -8.06 21.27 13.73
C SER A 73 -8.19 20.57 12.37
N GLY A 74 -7.09 20.00 11.87
CA GLY A 74 -7.05 19.29 10.59
C GLY A 74 -7.55 17.84 10.68
N LYS A 75 -7.62 17.19 9.52
CA LYS A 75 -7.88 15.74 9.38
C LYS A 75 -6.61 15.03 8.92
N TYR A 76 -6.48 13.75 9.27
CA TYR A 76 -5.36 12.93 8.85
C TYR A 76 -5.79 11.51 8.52
N TRP A 77 -5.00 10.83 7.68
CA TRP A 77 -5.23 9.45 7.29
C TRP A 77 -3.93 8.64 7.33
N LYS A 78 -4.06 7.39 7.77
CA LYS A 78 -3.04 6.35 7.66
C LYS A 78 -3.31 5.54 6.38
N ARG A 79 -2.39 5.58 5.42
CA ARG A 79 -2.51 4.83 4.15
C ARG A 79 -2.01 3.39 4.24
N LEU A 80 -1.22 3.08 5.27
CA LEU A 80 -0.59 1.78 5.48
C LEU A 80 -1.27 1.00 6.60
N CYS A 81 -1.36 -0.31 6.43
CA CYS A 81 -1.79 -1.26 7.45
C CYS A 81 -0.69 -2.32 7.62
N THR A 82 -0.37 -2.66 8.87
CA THR A 82 0.63 -3.67 9.20
C THR A 82 0.03 -5.07 9.15
N ASN A 83 -0.03 -5.61 7.94
CA ASN A 83 -0.74 -6.86 7.63
C ASN A 83 0.12 -8.14 7.76
N ILE A 84 1.40 -8.02 8.10
CA ILE A 84 2.33 -9.15 8.18
C ILE A 84 2.69 -9.42 9.64
N ALA A 85 2.34 -10.61 10.12
CA ALA A 85 2.75 -11.11 11.43
C ALA A 85 4.22 -11.56 11.38
N VAL A 86 5.09 -10.89 12.13
CA VAL A 86 6.50 -11.26 12.27
C VAL A 86 6.64 -12.15 13.49
N CYS A 87 7.42 -13.22 13.33
CA CYS A 87 7.78 -14.11 14.41
C CYS A 87 9.29 -14.04 14.63
N VAL A 88 9.71 -13.85 15.87
CA VAL A 88 11.11 -13.74 16.25
C VAL A 88 11.43 -14.86 17.23
N LYS A 89 12.63 -15.43 17.09
CA LYS A 89 13.19 -16.38 18.05
C LYS A 89 14.07 -15.60 19.02
N GLY A 90 13.97 -15.90 20.32
CA GLY A 90 14.73 -15.19 21.34
C GLY A 90 16.25 -15.31 21.12
N ASN A 91 16.96 -14.21 21.34
CA ASN A 91 18.41 -14.13 21.09
C ASN A 91 19.21 -15.19 21.86
N ALA A 92 18.77 -15.57 23.07
CA ALA A 92 19.41 -16.57 23.90
C ALA A 92 19.27 -18.02 23.38
N THR A 93 18.39 -18.28 22.40
CA THR A 93 18.11 -19.64 21.93
C THR A 93 18.93 -20.00 20.70
N ARG A 94 19.42 -21.25 20.64
CA ARG A 94 20.21 -21.75 19.50
C ARG A 94 19.37 -21.88 18.21
N MET A 95 20.07 -21.99 17.09
CA MET A 95 19.49 -22.26 15.77
C MET A 95 18.79 -23.64 15.73
N GLY A 96 17.86 -23.85 14.80
CA GLY A 96 17.06 -25.09 14.70
C GLY A 96 15.82 -25.11 15.60
N LYS A 97 15.22 -26.28 15.88
CA LYS A 97 14.04 -26.44 16.79
C LYS A 97 12.78 -25.63 16.39
N GLY A 98 12.60 -25.38 15.09
CA GLY A 98 11.42 -24.70 14.57
C GLY A 98 11.42 -23.17 14.70
N LYS A 99 10.25 -22.57 14.47
CA LYS A 99 10.05 -21.12 14.33
C LYS A 99 9.54 -20.48 15.63
N GLY A 100 10.08 -19.31 15.97
CA GLY A 100 9.71 -18.54 17.15
C GLY A 100 8.23 -18.11 17.23
N GLY A 101 7.88 -17.47 18.34
CA GLY A 101 6.55 -16.91 18.63
C GLY A 101 6.26 -15.64 17.83
N PHE A 102 5.00 -15.20 17.83
CA PHE A 102 4.62 -13.89 17.29
C PHE A 102 5.26 -12.77 18.12
N ASP A 103 5.74 -11.74 17.45
CA ASP A 103 6.40 -10.59 18.09
C ASP A 103 5.66 -9.29 17.76
N HIS A 104 5.60 -8.91 16.48
CA HIS A 104 4.93 -7.68 16.06
C HIS A 104 4.33 -7.76 14.65
N TRP A 105 3.48 -6.77 14.34
CA TRP A 105 2.96 -6.54 13.00
C TRP A 105 3.89 -5.62 12.20
N THR A 106 4.09 -5.92 10.92
CA THR A 106 4.85 -5.08 9.98
C THR A 106 4.09 -4.86 8.67
N ALA A 107 4.45 -3.79 7.97
CA ALA A 107 4.03 -3.52 6.59
C ALA A 107 5.27 -3.52 5.68
N ARG A 108 5.12 -4.08 4.48
CA ARG A 108 6.08 -3.87 3.38
C ARG A 108 5.70 -2.62 2.62
N VAL A 109 6.62 -1.68 2.50
CA VAL A 109 6.40 -0.39 1.87
C VAL A 109 7.33 -0.28 0.66
N PRO A 110 6.80 -0.48 -0.56
CA PRO A 110 7.52 -0.19 -1.79
C PRO A 110 7.88 1.30 -1.88
N THR A 111 8.92 1.60 -2.66
CA THR A 111 9.29 2.97 -3.01
C THR A 111 8.11 3.74 -3.61
N GLY A 112 8.01 5.03 -3.29
CA GLY A 112 6.97 5.93 -3.77
C GLY A 112 5.64 5.80 -3.05
N LYS A 113 5.43 4.79 -2.20
CA LYS A 113 4.15 4.59 -1.51
C LYS A 113 3.92 5.65 -0.43
N VAL A 114 2.70 6.18 -0.37
CA VAL A 114 2.24 7.15 0.63
C VAL A 114 1.99 6.45 1.97
N ALA A 115 2.48 7.02 3.07
CA ALA A 115 2.24 6.54 4.43
C ALA A 115 1.14 7.30 5.16
N PHE A 116 1.20 8.64 5.10
CA PHE A 116 0.30 9.54 5.80
C PHE A 116 -0.25 10.61 4.86
N GLU A 117 -1.47 11.05 5.11
CA GLU A 117 -2.10 12.20 4.46
C GLU A 117 -2.71 13.13 5.50
N VAL A 118 -2.77 14.41 5.18
CA VAL A 118 -3.37 15.47 6.01
C VAL A 118 -4.19 16.43 5.14
N GLU A 119 -5.23 17.01 5.74
CA GLU A 119 -6.11 18.02 5.16
C GLU A 119 -6.43 19.09 6.21
N GLY A 120 -6.66 20.33 5.78
CA GLY A 120 -7.05 21.43 6.66
C GLY A 120 -5.87 22.06 7.43
N MET A 121 -4.67 22.02 6.85
CA MET A 121 -3.46 22.64 7.40
C MET A 121 -2.84 23.56 6.34
N HIS A 122 -2.17 24.63 6.76
CA HIS A 122 -1.36 25.45 5.86
C HIS A 122 -0.16 24.63 5.35
N GLU A 123 0.31 24.88 4.11
CA GLU A 123 1.35 24.05 3.48
C GLU A 123 2.63 23.96 4.33
N GLN A 124 3.10 25.10 4.85
CA GLN A 124 4.31 25.14 5.66
C GLN A 124 4.17 24.32 6.95
N SER A 125 3.02 24.44 7.63
CA SER A 125 2.70 23.65 8.81
C SER A 125 2.59 22.16 8.50
N ALA A 126 1.93 21.79 7.40
CA ALA A 126 1.80 20.41 6.96
C ALA A 126 3.17 19.80 6.64
N LYS A 127 4.04 20.56 5.96
CA LYS A 127 5.40 20.16 5.62
C LYS A 127 6.25 19.91 6.86
N GLU A 128 6.18 20.82 7.83
CA GLU A 128 6.88 20.64 9.11
C GLU A 128 6.32 19.45 9.91
N ALA A 129 5.00 19.32 9.97
CA ALA A 129 4.34 18.23 10.69
C ALA A 129 4.69 16.86 10.12
N LEU A 130 4.64 16.72 8.80
CA LEU A 130 5.02 15.49 8.11
C LEU A 130 6.52 15.22 8.23
N LYS A 131 7.38 16.25 8.19
CA LYS A 131 8.83 16.09 8.45
C LYS A 131 9.10 15.51 9.83
N ARG A 132 8.49 16.08 10.88
CA ARG A 132 8.62 15.61 12.27
C ARG A 132 8.06 14.18 12.45
N THR A 133 6.95 13.89 11.78
CA THR A 133 6.33 12.56 11.78
C THR A 133 7.24 11.52 11.13
N CYS A 134 7.76 11.81 9.94
CA CYS A 134 8.62 10.90 9.19
C CYS A 134 9.99 10.69 9.84
N ALA A 135 10.47 11.62 10.66
CA ALA A 135 11.68 11.44 11.45
C ALA A 135 11.59 10.26 12.45
N LYS A 136 10.38 9.76 12.75
CA LYS A 136 10.16 8.56 13.58
C LYS A 136 10.14 7.26 12.77
N LEU A 137 10.17 7.33 11.45
CA LEU A 137 10.11 6.19 10.56
C LEU A 137 11.50 5.86 10.00
N PRO A 138 11.77 4.60 9.68
CA PRO A 138 12.97 4.26 8.90
C PRO A 138 12.84 4.79 7.46
N GLY A 139 13.99 5.09 6.85
CA GLY A 139 14.09 5.55 5.46
C GLY A 139 13.93 7.06 5.29
N VAL A 140 14.00 7.51 4.03
CA VAL A 140 13.82 8.93 3.69
C VAL A 140 12.45 9.13 3.07
N TRP A 141 11.78 10.18 3.53
CA TRP A 141 10.41 10.50 3.16
C TRP A 141 10.36 11.83 2.43
N GLU A 142 9.43 11.93 1.49
CA GLU A 142 9.20 13.12 0.66
C GLU A 142 7.80 13.65 0.94
N PHE A 143 7.72 14.96 1.14
CA PHE A 143 6.47 15.70 1.21
C PHE A 143 5.86 15.82 -0.19
N ILE A 144 4.55 15.61 -0.31
CA ILE A 144 3.80 15.71 -1.57
C ILE A 144 2.52 16.52 -1.39
N SER A 145 2.18 17.29 -2.42
CA SER A 145 0.87 17.91 -2.62
C SER A 145 -0.02 17.02 -3.51
N LYS A 146 -1.30 17.38 -3.63
CA LYS A 146 -2.29 16.63 -4.43
C LYS A 146 -1.92 16.56 -5.91
N ASP A 147 -1.31 17.61 -6.45
CA ASP A 147 -0.92 17.71 -7.86
C ASP A 147 0.43 17.04 -8.16
N ALA A 148 1.11 16.50 -7.14
CA ALA A 148 2.39 15.85 -7.33
C ALA A 148 2.25 14.57 -8.16
N ALA A 149 3.06 14.46 -9.21
CA ALA A 149 3.18 13.25 -10.02
C ALA A 149 3.56 12.03 -9.14
N PRO A 150 3.06 10.82 -9.44
CA PRO A 150 3.43 9.60 -8.75
C PRO A 150 4.93 9.33 -8.89
N ARG A 151 5.47 8.65 -7.89
CA ARG A 151 6.88 8.24 -7.87
C ARG A 151 6.95 6.77 -8.25
N LEU A 152 7.50 6.49 -9.42
CA LEU A 152 7.73 5.14 -9.92
C LEU A 152 9.23 4.82 -9.78
N GLY A 153 9.56 3.99 -8.79
CA GLY A 153 10.96 3.75 -8.43
C GLY A 153 11.61 5.01 -7.83
N LEU A 154 12.90 5.21 -8.07
CA LEU A 154 13.65 6.33 -7.49
C LEU A 154 13.42 7.67 -8.23
N LYS A 155 12.89 7.63 -9.47
CA LYS A 155 12.57 8.81 -10.26
C LYS A 155 11.06 9.09 -10.21
N ALA A 156 10.68 10.36 -10.22
CA ALA A 156 9.29 10.74 -10.42
C ALA A 156 8.95 10.63 -11.91
N ILE A 157 7.79 10.07 -12.24
CA ILE A 157 7.33 9.92 -13.63
C ILE A 157 5.91 10.46 -13.68
N LYS A 158 5.56 11.22 -14.72
CA LYS A 158 4.16 11.62 -14.95
C LYS A 158 3.32 10.38 -15.28
N PRO A 159 2.13 10.19 -14.69
CA PRO A 159 1.12 9.31 -15.27
C PRO A 159 0.40 10.12 -16.38
N SER A 160 -0.17 9.57 -17.44
CA SER A 160 -0.91 8.33 -17.57
C SER A 160 -0.93 7.96 -19.07
N PRO A 161 -0.94 6.68 -19.44
CA PRO A 161 -1.51 6.28 -20.72
C PRO A 161 -3.02 6.58 -20.76
N GLU A 162 -3.58 6.76 -21.95
CA GLU A 162 -5.02 6.96 -22.14
C GLU A 162 -5.83 5.76 -21.62
N PRO A 163 -7.08 5.96 -21.16
CA PRO A 163 -7.93 4.85 -20.73
C PRO A 163 -8.22 3.92 -21.90
N VAL A 164 -7.90 2.64 -21.73
CA VAL A 164 -8.08 1.60 -22.76
C VAL A 164 -9.30 0.75 -22.46
N ASN A 165 -10.12 0.48 -23.49
CA ASN A 165 -11.21 -0.49 -23.39
C ASN A 165 -10.70 -1.91 -23.66
N TYR A 166 -10.36 -2.63 -22.58
CA TYR A 166 -9.86 -4.01 -22.67
C TYR A 166 -10.84 -5.01 -23.28
N LEU A 167 -12.16 -4.73 -23.30
CA LEU A 167 -13.12 -5.61 -23.95
C LEU A 167 -13.00 -5.52 -25.47
N GLU A 168 -12.84 -4.31 -26.00
CA GLU A 168 -12.60 -4.11 -27.42
C GLU A 168 -11.26 -4.70 -27.86
N GLU A 169 -10.21 -4.53 -27.05
CA GLU A 169 -8.91 -5.16 -27.32
C GLU A 169 -9.01 -6.69 -27.34
N LEU A 170 -9.75 -7.26 -26.39
CA LEU A 170 -9.99 -8.70 -26.33
C LEU A 170 -10.82 -9.20 -27.53
N GLN A 171 -11.77 -8.40 -28.02
CA GLN A 171 -12.55 -8.76 -29.21
C GLN A 171 -11.72 -8.67 -30.48
N LYS A 172 -10.85 -7.66 -30.60
CA LYS A 172 -9.90 -7.51 -31.72
C LYS A 172 -8.90 -8.66 -31.75
N ASN A 173 -8.36 -9.04 -30.60
CA ASN A 173 -7.37 -10.11 -30.45
C ASN A 173 -7.85 -11.16 -29.43
N PRO A 174 -8.76 -12.07 -29.82
CA PRO A 174 -9.38 -13.01 -28.90
C PRO A 174 -8.41 -14.08 -28.41
N THR A 175 -8.46 -14.36 -27.11
CA THR A 175 -7.78 -15.53 -26.56
C THR A 175 -8.44 -16.82 -27.07
N LYS A 176 -7.68 -17.91 -27.17
CA LYS A 176 -8.22 -19.23 -27.58
C LYS A 176 -9.44 -19.66 -26.75
N LYS A 177 -9.42 -19.36 -25.44
CA LYS A 177 -10.55 -19.65 -24.54
C LYS A 177 -11.79 -18.82 -24.91
N TYR A 178 -11.62 -17.53 -25.19
CA TYR A 178 -12.72 -16.66 -25.58
C TYR A 178 -13.27 -17.03 -26.96
N ALA A 179 -12.40 -17.33 -27.93
CA ALA A 179 -12.82 -17.81 -29.24
C ALA A 179 -13.60 -19.14 -29.14
N ASN A 180 -13.15 -20.08 -28.30
CA ASN A 180 -13.89 -21.33 -28.07
C ASN A 180 -15.24 -21.10 -27.37
N TYR A 181 -15.29 -20.13 -26.44
CA TYR A 181 -16.56 -19.72 -25.83
C TYR A 181 -17.52 -19.17 -26.89
N LEU A 182 -17.07 -18.28 -27.77
CA LEU A 182 -17.90 -17.76 -28.87
C LEU A 182 -18.38 -18.90 -29.78
N LYS A 183 -17.49 -19.84 -30.11
CA LYS A 183 -17.83 -21.04 -30.89
C LYS A 183 -18.91 -21.87 -30.21
N SER A 184 -18.83 -22.09 -28.90
CA SER A 184 -19.87 -22.82 -28.15
C SER A 184 -21.24 -22.12 -28.11
N LYS A 185 -21.30 -20.82 -28.45
CA LYS A 185 -22.55 -20.06 -28.53
C LYS A 185 -23.20 -20.11 -29.91
N THR A 186 -22.50 -20.59 -30.92
CA THR A 186 -23.10 -20.84 -32.24
C THR A 186 -24.09 -22.00 -32.17
N SER A 187 -25.13 -21.97 -33.01
CA SER A 187 -26.22 -22.97 -33.04
C SER A 187 -25.69 -24.40 -33.20
N GLU A 188 -24.70 -24.58 -34.08
CA GLU A 188 -24.04 -25.87 -34.35
C GLU A 188 -23.57 -26.60 -33.08
N TYR A 189 -23.10 -25.86 -32.08
CA TYR A 189 -22.65 -26.45 -30.83
C TYR A 189 -23.74 -26.43 -29.77
N LYS A 190 -24.52 -25.34 -29.70
CA LYS A 190 -25.53 -25.13 -28.67
C LYS A 190 -26.65 -26.17 -28.75
N ASP A 191 -27.14 -26.46 -29.96
CA ASP A 191 -28.29 -27.33 -30.19
C ASP A 191 -27.94 -28.82 -29.99
N PHE A 192 -26.65 -29.17 -30.10
CA PHE A 192 -26.14 -30.54 -30.01
C PHE A 192 -25.33 -30.81 -28.73
N THR A 193 -25.45 -29.95 -27.70
CA THR A 193 -24.71 -30.13 -26.43
C THR A 193 -25.19 -31.32 -25.60
N GLY A 194 -26.41 -31.81 -25.83
CA GLY A 194 -26.95 -33.02 -25.18
C GLY A 194 -27.11 -32.92 -23.65
N ARG A 195 -27.20 -31.70 -23.13
CA ARG A 195 -27.51 -31.38 -21.73
C ARG A 195 -28.71 -30.46 -21.65
#